data_AF-A0A820I2C1-F1
#
_entry.id   AF-A0A820I2C1-F1
#
_cell.length_a   1.000
_cell.length_b   1.000
_cell.length_c   1.000
_cell.angle_alpha   90.00
_cell.angle_beta   90.00
_cell.angle_gamma   90.00
#
_symmetry.space_group_name_H-M   'P 1'
#
loop_
_entity.id
_entity.type
_entity.pdbx_description
1 polymer ?
#
loop_
_entity_poly.entity_id
_entity_poly.type
_entity_poly.pdbx_seq_one_letter_code
_entity_poly.pdbx_strand_id
1 'polypeptide(L)'
;MDLKRQHVWDYVGDNYVHRLIQNKSDGKLVELRGEGVNNYDIDDLTENTSKSNTTQEKIDSMELEYTYLLTSQLESQRRFFEEKLQFVEDVTHEKLEELEQSNKLLKDHAQQLQTTLDALVKDKQQQEKRSSTKMTKIQLNFDEEKLMNEQLRHNQNYFQTEVQKLKEEFDTAMKTKNQEIDELKDQLRDLMFFIDGQQKLKEITDLSVDELESSQVTVNSPTTTTANLTPTTNLAKSRRRKK
;
A
#
# COMPACT_ATOMS: atom_id res chain seq x y z
N MET A 1 -72.49 1.68 33.77
CA MET A 1 -73.92 2.08 33.71
C MET A 1 -74.36 2.35 35.12
N ASP A 2 -74.69 3.60 35.46
CA ASP A 2 -75.13 3.92 36.82
C ASP A 2 -76.65 3.67 36.93
N LEU A 3 -77.02 2.45 37.35
CA LEU A 3 -78.42 2.00 37.37
C LEU A 3 -79.30 2.79 38.35
N LYS A 4 -78.70 3.53 39.30
CA LYS A 4 -79.43 4.37 40.26
C LYS A 4 -79.95 5.68 39.66
N ARG A 5 -79.30 6.22 38.63
CA ARG A 5 -79.63 7.57 38.10
C ARG A 5 -80.10 7.60 36.65
N GLN A 6 -80.29 6.44 36.01
CA GLN A 6 -80.79 6.29 34.64
C GLN A 6 -80.00 7.05 33.55
N HIS A 7 -78.77 7.50 33.85
CA HIS A 7 -77.83 8.05 32.88
C HIS A 7 -76.98 6.95 32.22
N VAL A 8 -76.70 7.15 30.93
CA VAL A 8 -75.83 6.27 30.13
C VAL A 8 -74.56 7.03 29.80
N TRP A 9 -73.41 6.38 29.86
CA TRP A 9 -72.14 7.00 29.50
C TRP A 9 -71.93 6.90 27.98
N ASP A 10 -71.66 8.02 27.33
CA ASP A 10 -71.18 8.05 25.96
C ASP A 10 -69.64 8.01 25.96
N TYR A 11 -69.08 6.88 25.51
CA TYR A 11 -67.63 6.67 25.47
C TYR A 11 -66.94 7.48 24.37
N VAL A 12 -67.66 7.96 23.35
CA VAL A 12 -67.07 8.75 22.25
C VAL A 12 -67.05 10.24 22.62
N GLY A 13 -68.08 10.72 23.30
CA GLY A 13 -68.22 12.11 23.74
C GLY A 13 -67.74 12.42 25.16
N ASP A 14 -67.34 11.41 25.93
CA ASP A 14 -66.85 11.51 27.31
C ASP A 14 -67.80 12.27 28.27
N ASN A 15 -69.11 11.97 28.21
CA ASN A 15 -70.13 12.60 29.05
C ASN A 15 -71.33 11.67 29.35
N TYR A 16 -72.13 11.99 30.37
CA TYR A 16 -73.38 11.30 30.68
C TYR A 16 -74.56 11.85 29.86
N VAL A 17 -75.30 10.96 29.21
CA VAL A 17 -76.51 11.27 28.43
C VAL A 17 -77.75 10.62 29.05
N HIS A 18 -78.92 11.25 28.88
CA HIS A 18 -80.21 10.73 29.35
C HIS A 18 -80.77 9.72 28.33
N ARG A 19 -81.34 8.62 28.82
CA ARG A 19 -81.99 7.62 27.95
C ARG A 19 -83.40 8.09 27.59
N LEU A 20 -83.62 8.44 26.32
CA LEU A 20 -84.96 8.74 25.78
C LEU A 20 -85.53 7.48 25.09
N ILE A 21 -86.82 7.21 25.30
CA ILE A 21 -87.52 6.09 24.68
C ILE A 21 -88.65 6.64 23.81
N GLN A 22 -88.81 6.06 22.62
CA GLN A 22 -89.84 6.45 21.66
C GLN A 22 -91.13 5.67 21.92
N ASN A 23 -92.26 6.38 22.09
CA ASN A 23 -93.55 5.71 22.25
C ASN A 23 -94.01 5.11 20.92
N LYS A 24 -94.42 3.83 20.91
CA LYS A 24 -94.73 3.09 19.67
C LYS A 24 -96.00 3.55 18.96
N SER A 25 -96.89 4.28 19.62
CA SER A 25 -98.17 4.74 19.06
C SER A 25 -98.14 6.15 18.47
N ASP A 26 -97.31 7.05 19.00
CA ASP A 26 -97.29 8.49 18.62
C ASP A 26 -95.88 8.99 18.22
N GLY A 27 -94.86 8.13 18.28
CA GLY A 27 -93.50 8.46 17.84
C GLY A 27 -92.78 9.55 18.66
N LYS A 28 -93.44 10.13 19.66
CA LYS A 28 -92.89 11.16 20.55
C LYS A 28 -91.89 10.56 21.53
N LEU A 29 -90.74 11.23 21.70
CA LEU A 29 -89.70 10.87 22.66
C LEU A 29 -90.10 11.37 24.04
N VAL A 30 -90.10 10.48 25.04
CA VAL A 30 -90.43 10.82 26.42
C VAL A 30 -89.35 10.28 27.36
N GLU A 31 -88.98 11.06 28.37
CA GLU A 31 -88.06 10.67 29.43
C GLU A 31 -88.75 9.70 30.40
N LEU A 32 -88.11 8.57 30.69
CA LEU A 32 -88.63 7.57 31.62
C LEU A 32 -88.40 8.05 33.07
N ARG A 33 -89.41 8.64 33.72
CA ARG A 33 -89.36 8.88 35.17
C ARG A 33 -89.44 7.53 35.90
N GLY A 34 -88.39 7.20 36.65
CA GLY A 34 -88.35 6.00 37.50
C GLY A 34 -89.22 6.13 38.73
N GLU A 35 -90.37 5.46 38.75
CA GLU A 35 -91.18 5.26 39.95
C GLU A 35 -90.46 4.27 40.88
N GLY A 36 -89.88 4.80 41.95
CA GLY A 36 -89.27 4.00 43.01
C GLY A 36 -90.32 3.18 43.74
N VAL A 37 -90.09 1.87 43.77
CA VAL A 37 -90.79 0.86 44.55
C VAL A 37 -90.80 1.28 46.03
N ASN A 38 -91.93 1.79 46.50
CA ASN A 38 -92.27 1.85 47.92
C ASN A 38 -93.77 1.59 48.04
N ASN A 39 -94.16 0.32 48.13
CA ASN A 39 -95.46 -0.04 48.68
C ASN A 39 -95.22 -1.07 49.78
N TYR A 40 -95.32 -0.58 51.02
CA TYR A 40 -95.37 -1.38 52.23
C TYR A 40 -96.83 -1.82 52.43
N ASP A 41 -97.09 -3.12 52.38
CA ASP A 41 -98.30 -3.79 52.91
C ASP A 41 -97.87 -5.24 53.23
N ILE A 42 -97.52 -5.56 54.48
CA ILE A 42 -98.38 -6.13 55.54
C ILE A 42 -98.86 -7.56 55.24
N ASP A 43 -98.39 -8.48 56.11
CA ASP A 43 -99.04 -9.73 56.55
C ASP A 43 -98.95 -10.98 55.66
N ASP A 44 -97.92 -11.82 55.87
CA ASP A 44 -98.05 -13.30 55.92
C ASP A 44 -96.71 -13.96 56.36
N LEU A 45 -96.51 -14.05 57.68
CA LEU A 45 -95.41 -14.76 58.32
C LEU A 45 -95.80 -16.23 58.49
N THR A 46 -95.34 -17.13 57.61
CA THR A 46 -94.84 -18.49 57.98
C THR A 46 -94.50 -19.41 56.79
N GLU A 47 -94.96 -19.14 55.56
CA GLU A 47 -94.70 -20.04 54.41
C GLU A 47 -93.76 -19.44 53.33
N ASN A 48 -93.56 -18.11 53.34
CA ASN A 48 -92.68 -17.41 52.40
C ASN A 48 -91.20 -17.34 52.84
N THR A 49 -90.91 -17.57 54.13
CA THR A 49 -89.54 -17.55 54.68
C THR A 49 -88.68 -18.66 54.08
N SER A 50 -89.26 -19.85 53.86
CA SER A 50 -88.55 -20.99 53.26
C SER A 50 -88.22 -20.75 51.78
N LYS A 51 -89.12 -20.12 51.01
CA LYS A 51 -88.86 -19.75 49.61
C LYS A 51 -87.87 -18.59 49.48
N SER A 52 -87.95 -17.61 50.38
CA SER A 52 -86.99 -16.50 50.51
C SER A 52 -85.58 -17.00 50.85
N ASN A 53 -85.46 -17.99 51.74
CA ASN A 53 -84.19 -18.62 52.08
C ASN A 53 -83.63 -19.39 50.88
N THR A 54 -84.46 -20.13 50.13
CA THR A 54 -84.01 -20.83 48.92
C THR A 54 -83.58 -19.88 47.80
N THR A 55 -84.23 -18.71 47.65
CA THR A 55 -83.76 -17.69 46.69
C THR A 55 -82.47 -17.02 47.15
N GLN A 56 -82.30 -16.81 48.45
CA GLN A 56 -81.06 -16.25 49.01
C GLN A 56 -79.90 -17.24 48.86
N GLU A 57 -80.09 -18.53 49.17
CA GLU A 57 -79.09 -19.57 48.96
C GLU A 57 -78.66 -19.71 47.49
N LYS A 58 -79.59 -19.51 46.54
CA LYS A 58 -79.27 -19.47 45.10
C LYS A 58 -78.47 -18.24 44.72
N ILE A 59 -78.79 -17.07 45.30
CA ILE A 59 -78.03 -15.84 45.09
C ILE A 59 -76.62 -16.02 45.66
N ASP A 60 -76.50 -16.52 46.89
CA ASP A 60 -75.21 -16.79 47.55
C ASP A 60 -74.40 -17.84 46.76
N SER A 61 -75.05 -18.88 46.21
CA SER A 61 -74.42 -19.87 45.32
C SER A 61 -73.92 -19.22 44.03
N MET A 62 -74.71 -18.34 43.42
CA MET A 62 -74.34 -17.63 42.19
C MET A 62 -73.21 -16.61 42.45
N GLU A 63 -73.22 -15.94 43.60
CA GLU A 63 -72.13 -15.04 44.03
C GLU A 63 -70.83 -15.81 44.27
N LEU A 64 -70.90 -16.99 44.86
CA LEU A 64 -69.75 -17.87 45.06
C LEU A 64 -69.19 -18.36 43.72
N GLU A 65 -70.04 -18.81 42.80
CA GLU A 65 -69.62 -19.22 41.45
C GLU A 65 -69.02 -18.05 40.66
N TYR A 66 -69.61 -16.86 40.76
CA TYR A 66 -69.06 -15.65 40.14
C TYR A 66 -67.69 -15.31 40.73
N THR A 67 -67.53 -15.38 42.05
CA THR A 67 -66.26 -15.15 42.74
C THR A 67 -65.21 -16.16 42.30
N TYR A 68 -65.58 -17.44 42.18
CA TYR A 68 -64.69 -18.49 41.70
C TYR A 68 -64.27 -18.26 40.24
N LEU A 69 -65.21 -17.92 39.36
CA LEU A 69 -64.93 -17.62 37.95
C LEU A 69 -64.02 -16.40 37.81
N LEU A 70 -64.30 -15.32 38.56
CA LEU A 70 -63.48 -14.12 38.56
C LEU A 70 -62.06 -14.41 39.06
N THR A 71 -61.94 -15.16 40.17
CA THR A 71 -60.64 -15.56 40.72
C THR A 71 -59.86 -16.42 39.73
N SER A 72 -60.52 -17.40 39.09
CA SER A 72 -59.94 -18.24 38.05
C SER A 72 -59.46 -17.41 36.84
N GLN A 73 -60.25 -16.41 36.43
CA GLN A 73 -59.89 -15.52 35.33
C GLN A 73 -58.71 -14.61 35.68
N LEU A 74 -58.69 -14.02 36.88
CA LEU A 74 -57.58 -13.20 37.36
C LEU A 74 -56.29 -14.02 37.50
N GLU A 75 -56.38 -15.25 38.01
CA GLU A 75 -55.23 -16.15 38.10
C GLU A 75 -54.70 -16.54 36.71
N SER A 76 -55.60 -16.78 35.75
CA SER A 76 -55.21 -17.05 34.36
C SER A 76 -54.52 -15.83 33.71
N GLN A 77 -55.02 -14.63 33.95
CA GLN A 77 -54.39 -13.38 33.48
C GLN A 77 -53.03 -13.15 34.14
N ARG A 78 -52.92 -13.37 35.45
CA ARG A 78 -51.66 -13.27 36.19
C ARG A 78 -50.60 -14.18 35.58
N ARG A 79 -50.92 -15.47 35.40
CA ARG A 79 -50.01 -16.44 34.78
C ARG A 79 -49.60 -16.06 33.36
N PHE A 80 -50.54 -15.61 32.53
CA PHE A 80 -50.23 -15.18 31.16
C PHE A 80 -49.22 -14.03 31.12
N PHE A 81 -49.38 -13.02 31.97
CA PHE A 81 -48.46 -11.89 32.00
C PHE A 81 -47.14 -12.21 32.71
N GLU A 82 -47.15 -13.08 33.74
CA GLU A 82 -45.93 -13.60 34.35
C GLU A 82 -45.09 -14.40 33.34
N GLU A 83 -45.71 -15.30 32.56
CA GLU A 83 -45.02 -16.06 31.51
C GLU A 83 -44.48 -15.14 30.41
N LYS A 84 -45.28 -14.15 29.97
CA LYS A 84 -44.82 -13.19 28.97
C LYS A 84 -43.68 -12.32 29.48
N LEU A 85 -43.70 -11.92 30.76
CA LEU A 85 -42.63 -11.16 31.37
C LEU A 85 -41.35 -12.00 31.46
N GLN A 86 -41.45 -13.23 31.96
CA GLN A 86 -40.33 -14.17 32.03
C GLN A 86 -39.72 -14.41 30.65
N PHE A 87 -40.53 -14.64 29.62
CA PHE A 87 -40.04 -14.83 28.25
C PHE A 87 -39.26 -13.62 27.74
N VAL A 88 -39.74 -12.40 28.00
CA VAL A 88 -39.02 -11.18 27.63
C VAL A 88 -37.72 -11.07 28.42
N GLU A 89 -37.74 -11.33 29.72
CA GLU A 89 -36.55 -11.33 30.57
C GLU A 89 -35.49 -12.33 30.05
N ASP A 90 -35.88 -13.56 29.77
CA ASP A 90 -34.97 -14.61 29.26
C ASP A 90 -34.34 -14.21 27.91
N VAL A 91 -35.15 -13.74 26.96
CA VAL A 91 -34.65 -13.29 25.64
C VAL A 91 -33.73 -12.07 25.78
N THR A 92 -34.07 -11.13 26.66
CA THR A 92 -33.20 -9.96 26.90
C THR A 92 -31.90 -10.35 27.57
N HIS A 93 -31.93 -11.32 28.49
CA HIS A 93 -30.76 -11.83 29.18
C HIS A 93 -29.82 -12.54 28.22
N GLU A 94 -30.34 -13.46 27.40
CA GLU A 94 -29.57 -14.14 26.36
C GLU A 94 -28.92 -13.14 25.40
N LYS A 95 -29.69 -12.14 24.95
CA LYS A 95 -29.15 -11.12 24.03
C LYS A 95 -28.08 -10.25 24.66
N LEU A 96 -28.24 -9.92 25.94
CA LEU A 96 -27.28 -9.14 26.69
C LEU A 96 -25.98 -9.94 26.87
N GLU A 97 -26.08 -11.22 27.21
CA GLU A 97 -24.93 -12.11 27.34
C GLU A 97 -24.17 -12.25 26.02
N GLU A 98 -24.87 -12.49 24.89
CA GLU A 98 -24.25 -12.52 23.56
C GLU A 98 -23.50 -11.22 23.24
N LEU A 99 -24.12 -10.07 23.55
CA LEU A 99 -23.54 -8.77 23.26
C LEU A 99 -22.32 -8.49 24.14
N GLU A 100 -22.35 -8.88 25.41
CA GLU A 100 -21.22 -8.79 26.33
C GLU A 100 -20.04 -9.67 25.88
N GLN A 101 -20.31 -10.91 25.48
CA GLN A 101 -19.29 -11.81 24.95
C GLN A 101 -18.67 -11.25 23.66
N SER A 102 -19.50 -10.75 22.74
CA SER A 102 -19.04 -10.11 21.50
C SER A 102 -18.20 -8.87 21.77
N ASN A 103 -18.61 -8.01 22.70
CA ASN A 103 -17.86 -6.81 23.08
C ASN A 103 -16.50 -7.18 23.69
N LYS A 104 -16.47 -8.21 24.54
CA LYS A 104 -15.22 -8.69 25.16
C LYS A 104 -14.23 -9.16 24.09
N LEU A 105 -14.68 -9.99 23.15
CA LEU A 105 -13.83 -10.46 22.04
C LEU A 105 -13.34 -9.31 21.16
N LEU A 106 -14.20 -8.35 20.84
CA LEU A 106 -13.84 -7.19 20.04
C LEU A 106 -12.79 -6.32 20.76
N LYS A 107 -12.94 -6.13 22.08
CA LYS A 107 -11.98 -5.40 22.91
C LYS A 107 -10.63 -6.10 22.96
N ASP A 108 -10.62 -7.42 23.14
CA ASP A 108 -9.38 -8.21 23.17
C ASP A 108 -8.67 -8.15 21.80
N HIS A 109 -9.41 -8.29 20.69
CA HIS A 109 -8.86 -8.13 19.34
C HIS A 109 -8.31 -6.72 19.11
N ALA A 110 -9.01 -5.68 19.55
CA ALA A 110 -8.54 -4.30 19.43
C ALA A 110 -7.24 -4.06 20.21
N GLN A 111 -7.12 -4.63 21.42
CA GLN A 111 -5.89 -4.57 22.22
C GLN A 111 -4.74 -5.32 21.55
N GLN A 112 -4.98 -6.52 21.02
CA GLN A 112 -3.98 -7.28 20.25
C GLN A 112 -3.54 -6.52 18.99
N LEU A 113 -4.48 -5.91 18.26
CA LEU A 113 -4.15 -5.13 17.08
C LEU A 113 -3.34 -3.88 17.45
N GLN A 114 -3.68 -3.20 18.56
CA GLN A 114 -2.92 -2.04 19.03
C GLN A 114 -1.49 -2.42 19.40
N THR A 115 -1.30 -3.51 20.17
CA THR A 115 0.05 -3.97 20.57
C THR A 115 0.91 -4.41 19.39
N THR A 116 0.32 -5.10 18.40
CA THR A 116 1.04 -5.48 17.18
C THR A 116 1.38 -4.27 16.31
N LEU A 117 0.49 -3.29 16.23
CA LEU A 117 0.74 -2.02 15.53
C LEU A 117 1.89 -1.25 16.18
N ASP A 118 1.89 -1.12 17.51
CA ASP A 118 2.97 -0.42 18.24
C ASP A 118 4.33 -1.12 18.05
N ALA A 119 4.35 -2.46 18.05
CA ALA A 119 5.56 -3.23 17.77
C ALA A 119 6.07 -3.02 16.32
N LEU A 120 5.18 -3.06 15.34
CA LEU A 120 5.51 -2.83 13.93
C LEU A 120 6.00 -1.40 13.67
N VAL A 121 5.40 -0.40 14.31
CA VAL A 121 5.85 1.00 14.22
C VAL A 121 7.27 1.13 14.76
N LYS A 122 7.56 0.50 15.90
CA LYS A 122 8.90 0.52 16.51
C LYS A 122 9.95 -0.16 15.63
N ASP A 123 9.64 -1.34 15.09
CA ASP A 123 10.56 -2.04 14.17
C ASP A 123 10.78 -1.24 12.89
N LYS A 124 9.71 -0.70 12.28
CA LYS A 124 9.82 0.18 11.11
C LYS A 124 10.77 1.35 11.37
N GLN A 125 10.60 2.09 12.47
CA GLN A 125 11.46 3.21 12.82
C GLN A 125 12.93 2.77 13.03
N GLN A 126 13.14 1.60 13.62
CA GLN A 126 14.49 1.06 13.81
C GLN A 126 15.14 0.67 12.47
N GLN A 127 14.41 0.01 11.57
CA GLN A 127 14.91 -0.36 10.24
C GLN A 127 15.17 0.87 9.38
N GLU A 128 14.30 1.89 9.45
CA GLU A 128 14.46 3.14 8.73
C GLU A 128 15.74 3.88 9.16
N LYS A 129 16.01 3.99 10.47
CA LYS A 129 17.26 4.55 11.00
C LYS A 129 18.49 3.77 10.53
N ARG A 130 18.45 2.44 10.59
CA ARG A 130 19.55 1.57 10.14
C ARG A 130 19.81 1.71 8.64
N SER A 131 18.74 1.71 7.84
CA SER A 131 18.81 1.87 6.39
C SER A 131 19.36 3.24 6.01
N SER A 132 18.84 4.31 6.61
CA SER A 132 19.31 5.68 6.42
C SER A 132 20.81 5.81 6.71
N THR A 133 21.28 5.25 7.83
CA THR A 133 22.71 5.31 8.20
C THR A 133 23.59 4.56 7.20
N LYS A 134 23.15 3.37 6.73
CA LYS A 134 23.86 2.61 5.71
C LYS A 134 23.89 3.36 4.37
N MET A 135 22.77 3.95 3.98
CA MET A 135 22.67 4.73 2.75
C MET A 135 23.65 5.89 2.76
N THR A 136 23.70 6.68 3.84
CA THR A 136 24.66 7.80 3.96
C THR A 136 26.11 7.33 3.88
N LYS A 137 26.46 6.20 4.51
CA LYS A 137 27.83 5.65 4.41
C LYS A 137 28.18 5.19 2.99
N ILE A 138 27.25 4.51 2.32
CA ILE A 138 27.47 4.06 0.93
C ILE A 138 27.60 5.26 0.00
N GLN A 139 26.78 6.30 0.20
CA GLN A 139 26.86 7.55 -0.56
C GLN A 139 28.24 8.21 -0.41
N LEU A 140 28.74 8.34 0.83
CA LEU A 140 30.05 8.91 1.10
C LEU A 140 31.17 8.09 0.44
N ASN A 141 31.18 6.77 0.64
CA ASN A 141 32.19 5.90 0.03
C ASN A 141 32.15 5.95 -1.50
N PHE A 142 30.96 6.02 -2.08
CA PHE A 142 30.79 6.13 -3.52
C PHE A 142 31.34 7.45 -4.07
N ASP A 143 31.08 8.57 -3.39
CA ASP A 143 31.60 9.88 -3.79
C ASP A 143 33.13 9.93 -3.65
N GLU A 144 33.70 9.36 -2.58
CA GLU A 144 35.15 9.20 -2.38
C GLU A 144 35.79 8.33 -3.48
N GLU A 145 35.22 7.16 -3.77
CA GLU A 145 35.71 6.26 -4.80
C GLU A 145 35.63 6.89 -6.19
N LYS A 146 34.53 7.61 -6.47
CA LYS A 146 34.36 8.34 -7.73
C LYS A 146 35.43 9.41 -7.89
N LEU A 147 35.68 10.22 -6.86
CA LEU A 147 36.71 11.25 -6.87
C LEU A 147 38.11 10.64 -7.05
N MET A 148 38.42 9.58 -6.31
CA MET A 148 39.69 8.86 -6.42
C MET A 148 39.89 8.31 -7.84
N ASN A 149 38.85 7.74 -8.45
CA ASN A 149 38.91 7.20 -9.80
C ASN A 149 39.10 8.31 -10.85
N GLU A 150 38.45 9.45 -10.68
CA GLU A 150 38.67 10.64 -11.53
C GLU A 150 40.13 11.11 -11.46
N GLN A 151 40.71 11.22 -10.26
CA GLN A 151 42.11 11.61 -10.08
C GLN A 151 43.08 10.59 -10.66
N LEU A 152 42.86 9.29 -10.45
CA LEU A 152 43.67 8.22 -11.03
C LEU A 152 43.64 8.24 -12.56
N ARG A 153 42.46 8.41 -13.17
CA ARG A 153 42.34 8.55 -14.62
C ARG A 153 43.06 9.79 -15.14
N HIS A 154 42.94 10.92 -14.45
CA HIS A 154 43.67 12.12 -14.82
C HIS A 154 45.20 11.89 -14.78
N ASN A 155 45.70 11.28 -13.72
CA ASN A 155 47.12 10.97 -13.56
C ASN A 155 47.62 9.96 -14.61
N GLN A 156 46.83 8.91 -14.87
CA GLN A 156 47.13 7.94 -15.93
C GLN A 156 47.23 8.62 -17.29
N ASN A 157 46.29 9.51 -17.65
CA ASN A 157 46.32 10.25 -18.90
C ASN A 157 47.52 11.21 -18.98
N TYR A 158 47.86 11.86 -17.87
CA TYR A 158 49.03 12.72 -17.77
C TYR A 158 50.31 11.93 -18.05
N PHE A 159 50.56 10.83 -17.33
CA PHE A 159 51.73 9.99 -17.55
C PHE A 159 51.75 9.36 -18.93
N GLN A 160 50.61 8.92 -19.46
CA GLN A 160 50.54 8.36 -20.80
C GLN A 160 50.94 9.40 -21.86
N THR A 161 50.51 10.64 -21.70
CA THR A 161 50.88 11.76 -22.57
C THR A 161 52.37 12.07 -22.46
N GLU A 162 52.90 12.11 -21.24
CA GLU A 162 54.32 12.42 -21.00
C GLU A 162 55.24 11.33 -21.55
N VAL A 163 54.89 10.06 -21.34
CA VAL A 163 55.62 8.91 -21.92
C VAL A 163 55.57 8.96 -23.44
N GLN A 164 54.43 9.34 -24.03
CA GLN A 164 54.31 9.49 -25.48
C GLN A 164 55.22 10.60 -26.02
N LYS A 165 55.25 11.76 -25.36
CA LYS A 165 56.16 12.88 -25.72
C LYS A 165 57.62 12.46 -25.62
N LEU A 166 58.04 11.85 -24.51
CA LEU A 166 59.42 11.39 -24.35
C LEU A 166 59.81 10.37 -25.42
N LYS A 167 58.88 9.49 -25.83
CA LYS A 167 59.11 8.56 -26.95
C LYS A 167 59.33 9.31 -28.26
N GLU A 168 58.50 10.30 -28.57
CA GLU A 168 58.62 11.10 -29.79
C GLU A 168 59.93 11.91 -29.81
N GLU A 169 60.32 12.50 -28.67
CA GLU A 169 61.61 13.18 -28.50
C GLU A 169 62.80 12.22 -28.65
N PHE A 170 62.70 11.02 -28.08
CA PHE A 170 63.73 10.00 -28.22
C PHE A 170 63.88 9.52 -29.68
N ASP A 171 62.76 9.24 -30.35
CA ASP A 171 62.75 8.79 -31.74
C ASP A 171 63.29 9.87 -32.70
N THR A 172 62.96 11.14 -32.44
CA THR A 172 63.51 12.26 -33.22
C THR A 172 65.00 12.41 -32.99
N ALA A 173 65.47 12.42 -31.73
CA ALA A 173 66.89 12.49 -31.41
C ALA A 173 67.70 11.32 -32.01
N MET A 174 67.15 10.10 -31.96
CA MET A 174 67.75 8.92 -32.58
C MET A 174 67.86 9.04 -34.10
N LYS A 175 66.81 9.56 -34.77
CA LYS A 175 66.88 9.84 -36.21
C LYS A 175 67.97 10.85 -36.54
N THR A 176 68.05 11.95 -35.80
CA THR A 176 69.07 12.98 -36.02
C THR A 176 70.48 12.43 -35.81
N LYS A 177 70.70 11.63 -34.76
CA LYS A 177 72.00 11.02 -34.49
C LYS A 177 72.39 9.98 -35.54
N ASN A 178 71.45 9.17 -36.03
CA ASN A 178 71.71 8.23 -37.12
C ASN A 178 72.04 8.95 -38.43
N GLN A 179 71.33 10.04 -38.74
CA GLN A 179 71.65 10.90 -39.90
C GLN A 179 73.06 11.47 -39.79
N GLU A 180 73.44 12.02 -38.64
CA GLU A 180 74.80 12.53 -38.39
C GLU A 180 75.85 11.41 -38.54
N ILE A 181 75.58 10.20 -38.04
CA ILE A 181 76.45 9.04 -38.22
C ILE A 181 76.60 8.66 -39.70
N ASP A 182 75.52 8.67 -40.46
CA ASP A 182 75.55 8.31 -41.89
C ASP A 182 76.28 9.38 -42.70
N GLU A 183 76.07 10.67 -42.42
CA GLU A 183 76.85 11.76 -42.99
C GLU A 183 78.35 11.63 -42.67
N LEU A 184 78.70 11.33 -41.42
CA LEU A 184 80.09 11.10 -41.02
C LEU A 184 80.71 9.87 -41.70
N LYS A 185 79.94 8.79 -41.89
CA LYS A 185 80.39 7.60 -42.64
C LYS A 185 80.64 7.93 -44.10
N ASP A 186 79.77 8.73 -44.72
CA ASP A 186 79.94 9.16 -46.12
C ASP A 186 81.19 10.05 -46.27
N GLN A 187 81.41 11.00 -45.35
CA GLN A 187 82.65 11.78 -45.30
C GLN A 187 83.90 10.90 -45.15
N LEU A 188 83.83 9.88 -44.30
CA LEU A 188 84.95 8.95 -44.09
C LEU A 188 85.18 8.08 -45.34
N ARG A 189 84.12 7.67 -46.03
CA ARG A 189 84.19 6.97 -47.32
C ARG A 189 84.82 7.84 -48.40
N ASP A 190 84.45 9.11 -48.49
CA ASP A 190 85.02 10.07 -49.43
C ASP A 190 86.50 10.32 -49.15
N LEU A 191 86.88 10.47 -47.88
CA LEU A 191 88.29 10.58 -47.46
C LEU A 191 89.08 9.31 -47.82
N MET A 192 88.51 8.14 -47.58
CA MET A 192 89.15 6.87 -47.92
C MET A 192 89.31 6.72 -49.45
N PHE A 193 88.30 7.08 -50.23
CA PHE A 193 88.37 7.13 -51.69
C PHE A 193 89.43 8.11 -52.19
N PHE A 194 89.54 9.28 -51.56
CA PHE A 194 90.57 10.26 -51.88
C PHE A 194 91.98 9.72 -51.58
N ILE A 195 92.18 9.06 -50.44
CA ILE A 195 93.47 8.43 -50.08
C ILE A 195 93.81 7.31 -51.07
N ASP A 196 92.87 6.41 -51.35
CA ASP A 196 93.07 5.32 -52.32
C ASP A 196 93.38 5.87 -53.72
N GLY A 197 92.68 6.94 -54.14
CA GLY A 197 92.94 7.64 -55.40
C GLY A 197 94.34 8.24 -55.46
N GLN A 198 94.78 8.90 -54.38
CA GLN A 198 96.16 9.41 -54.27
C GLN A 198 97.20 8.29 -54.30
N GLN A 199 96.93 7.16 -53.64
CA GLN A 199 97.85 6.03 -53.58
C GLN A 199 97.97 5.32 -54.93
N LYS A 200 96.84 5.08 -55.63
CA LYS A 200 96.85 4.56 -57.00
C LYS A 200 97.51 5.52 -57.99
N LEU A 201 97.29 6.82 -57.85
CA LEU A 201 97.97 7.81 -58.70
C LEU A 201 99.49 7.74 -58.52
N LYS A 202 99.96 7.59 -57.27
CA LYS A 202 101.39 7.37 -56.97
C LYS A 202 101.92 6.06 -57.58
N GLU A 203 101.18 4.97 -57.49
CA GLU A 203 101.56 3.68 -58.12
C GLU A 203 101.57 3.76 -59.66
N ILE A 204 100.63 4.46 -60.28
CA ILE A 204 100.56 4.66 -61.74
C ILE A 204 101.69 5.57 -62.24
N THR A 205 102.06 6.60 -61.48
CA THR A 205 103.21 7.45 -61.82
C THR A 205 104.55 6.70 -61.79
N ASP A 206 104.65 5.58 -61.07
CA ASP A 206 105.84 4.72 -61.07
C ASP A 206 105.82 3.66 -62.19
N LEU A 207 104.72 3.48 -62.95
CA LEU A 207 104.61 2.40 -63.95
C LEU A 207 104.15 2.74 -65.38
N SER A 208 103.61 3.90 -65.74
CA SER A 208 103.40 4.20 -67.18
C SER A 208 103.13 5.67 -67.51
N VAL A 209 104.00 6.25 -68.33
CA VAL A 209 103.76 7.49 -69.08
C VAL A 209 103.00 7.22 -70.39
N ASP A 210 102.78 5.95 -70.78
CA ASP A 210 102.32 5.57 -72.12
C ASP A 210 100.83 5.19 -72.24
N GLU A 211 100.06 5.02 -71.15
CA GLU A 211 98.65 4.58 -71.23
C GLU A 211 97.59 5.66 -70.95
N LEU A 212 98.00 6.89 -70.60
CA LEU A 212 97.08 7.98 -70.22
C LEU A 212 96.35 8.65 -71.41
N GLU A 213 96.71 8.36 -72.65
CA GLU A 213 96.12 9.01 -73.84
C GLU A 213 94.88 8.31 -74.43
N SER A 214 94.49 7.12 -73.94
CA SER A 214 93.40 6.32 -74.56
C SER A 214 92.20 5.99 -73.67
N SER A 215 92.14 6.50 -72.44
CA SER A 215 91.06 6.13 -71.50
C SER A 215 89.90 7.12 -71.52
N GLN A 216 88.78 6.70 -72.12
CA GLN A 216 87.49 7.40 -72.05
C GLN A 216 86.68 6.86 -70.87
N VAL A 217 86.45 7.69 -69.85
CA VAL A 217 85.62 7.35 -68.68
C VAL A 217 84.14 7.56 -69.02
N THR A 218 83.40 6.48 -69.21
CA THR A 218 81.93 6.51 -69.30
C THR A 218 81.32 6.26 -67.93
N VAL A 219 80.67 7.29 -67.38
CA VAL A 219 79.90 7.18 -66.13
C VAL A 219 78.50 6.66 -66.48
N ASN A 220 78.26 5.37 -66.30
CA ASN A 220 76.91 4.81 -66.38
C ASN A 220 76.14 5.15 -65.11
N SER A 221 75.15 6.05 -65.22
CA SER A 221 74.17 6.33 -64.17
C SER A 221 73.28 5.10 -63.93
N PRO A 222 73.20 4.54 -62.71
CA PRO A 222 72.20 3.51 -62.42
C PRO A 222 70.80 4.13 -62.38
N THR A 223 69.92 3.51 -63.17
CA THR A 223 68.49 3.76 -63.29
C THR A 223 67.76 3.71 -61.96
N THR A 224 66.92 4.72 -61.72
CA THR A 224 65.89 4.78 -60.67
C THR A 224 64.91 3.60 -60.82
N THR A 225 64.99 2.60 -59.95
CA THR A 225 63.93 1.59 -59.83
C THR A 225 62.89 2.07 -58.82
N THR A 226 61.80 2.61 -59.35
CA THR A 226 60.53 2.77 -58.65
C THR A 226 59.96 1.39 -58.29
N ALA A 227 59.96 1.03 -57.01
CA ALA A 227 59.20 -0.10 -56.49
C ALA A 227 58.06 0.43 -55.60
N ASN A 228 56.86 0.44 -56.16
CA ASN A 228 55.60 0.59 -55.46
C ASN A 228 55.46 -0.49 -54.37
N LEU A 229 55.20 -0.08 -53.13
CA LEU A 229 54.53 -0.92 -52.13
C LEU A 229 53.35 -0.16 -51.55
N THR A 230 52.16 -0.61 -51.96
CA THR A 230 50.85 -0.23 -51.48
C THR A 230 50.67 -0.49 -49.98
N PRO A 231 49.94 0.37 -49.24
CA PRO A 231 49.62 0.14 -47.84
C PRO A 231 48.47 -0.88 -47.72
N THR A 232 48.70 -1.98 -47.02
CA THR A 232 47.63 -2.90 -46.61
C THR A 232 46.87 -2.31 -45.42
N THR A 233 45.69 -1.78 -45.70
CA THR A 233 44.69 -1.38 -44.70
C THR A 233 44.10 -2.60 -44.03
N ASN A 234 44.42 -2.85 -42.75
CA ASN A 234 43.66 -3.77 -41.90
C ASN A 234 42.74 -2.95 -40.97
N LEU A 235 41.51 -2.70 -41.44
CA LEU A 235 40.40 -2.23 -40.62
C LEU A 235 39.71 -3.42 -39.96
N ALA A 236 40.10 -3.73 -38.72
CA ALA A 236 39.35 -4.63 -37.86
C ALA A 236 38.06 -3.95 -37.39
N LYS A 237 36.92 -4.31 -38.00
CA LYS A 237 35.58 -3.87 -37.55
C LYS A 237 35.21 -4.56 -36.23
N SER A 238 35.02 -3.69 -35.24
CA SER A 238 34.40 -3.89 -33.94
C SER A 238 33.08 -4.68 -34.01
N ARG A 239 32.99 -5.77 -33.23
CA ARG A 239 31.73 -6.43 -32.84
C ARG A 239 31.06 -5.60 -31.75
N ARG A 240 29.90 -5.01 -32.06
CA ARG A 240 28.99 -4.42 -31.07
C ARG A 240 27.74 -5.30 -30.98
N ARG A 241 27.64 -6.10 -29.92
CA ARG A 241 26.41 -6.79 -29.49
C ARG A 241 25.62 -5.82 -28.60
N LYS A 242 24.39 -5.47 -29.01
CA LYS A 242 23.34 -4.97 -28.10
C LYS A 242 21.96 -5.10 -28.75
N LYS A 243 21.23 -6.14 -28.38
CA LYS A 243 19.84 -6.09 -27.87
C LYS A 243 19.51 -7.47 -27.33
#